data_AF-A0A925K0V5-F1
#
_entry.id   AF-A0A925K0V5-F1
#
_cell.length_a   1.000
_cell.length_b   1.000
_cell.length_c   1.000
_cell.angle_alpha   90.00
_cell.angle_beta   90.00
_cell.angle_gamma   90.00
#
_symmetry.space_group_name_H-M   'P 1'
#
loop_
_entity.id
_entity.type
_entity.pdbx_description
1 polymer ?
#
loop_
_entity_poly.entity_id
_entity_poly.type
_entity_poly.pdbx_seq_one_letter_code
_entity_poly.pdbx_strand_id
1 'polypeptide(L)'
;MAIDALKLEAQQVLDELMKEQLIPFKLYAGEVVSEGVGKYTIRFHDSRIRSVTVTLEAGQCFKDSVRTATLARVARMSGPLSNKKR
;
A
#
# COMPACT_ATOMS: atom_id res chain seq x y z
N MET A 1 -12.61 -2.99 -12.26
CA MET A 1 -11.17 -2.97 -12.59
C MET A 1 -10.66 -4.40 -12.48
N ALA A 2 -9.81 -4.85 -13.40
CA ALA A 2 -9.17 -6.16 -13.27
C ALA A 2 -8.15 -6.13 -12.13
N ILE A 3 -8.05 -7.22 -11.35
CA ILE A 3 -7.12 -7.31 -10.21
C ILE A 3 -5.67 -7.18 -10.67
N ASP A 4 -5.33 -7.74 -11.83
CA ASP A 4 -3.99 -7.62 -12.42
C ASP A 4 -3.64 -6.17 -12.79
N ALA A 5 -4.61 -5.39 -13.25
CA ALA A 5 -4.42 -3.96 -13.52
C ALA A 5 -4.16 -3.18 -12.22
N LEU A 6 -4.92 -3.48 -11.15
CA LEU A 6 -4.72 -2.87 -9.84
C LEU A 6 -3.34 -3.21 -9.25
N LYS A 7 -2.88 -4.44 -9.45
CA LYS A 7 -1.53 -4.85 -9.04
C LYS A 7 -0.46 -4.05 -9.77
N LEU A 8 -0.60 -3.87 -11.09
CA LEU A 8 0.35 -3.12 -11.90
C LEU A 8 0.35 -1.64 -11.52
N GLU A 9 -0.82 -1.04 -11.32
CA GLU A 9 -0.95 0.34 -10.83
C GLU A 9 -0.35 0.51 -9.44
N ALA A 10 -0.61 -0.42 -8.52
CA ALA A 10 0.00 -0.40 -7.20
C ALA A 10 1.52 -0.47 -7.30
N GLN A 11 2.07 -1.37 -8.14
CA GLN A 11 3.51 -1.48 -8.34
C GLN A 11 4.12 -0.18 -8.90
N GLN A 12 3.48 0.45 -9.89
CA GLN A 12 3.92 1.74 -10.42
C GLN A 12 4.02 2.80 -9.32
N VAL A 13 2.99 2.90 -8.46
CA VAL A 13 3.00 3.86 -7.35
C VAL A 13 4.13 3.55 -6.36
N LEU A 14 4.40 2.28 -6.05
CA LEU A 14 5.51 1.91 -5.17
C LEU A 14 6.87 2.28 -5.76
N ASP A 15 7.06 2.05 -7.06
CA ASP A 15 8.29 2.41 -7.76
C ASP A 15 8.48 3.94 -7.83
N GLU A 16 7.40 4.70 -8.03
CA GLU A 16 7.39 6.17 -7.95
C GLU A 16 7.76 6.66 -6.54
N LEU A 17 7.13 6.11 -5.50
CA LEU A 17 7.43 6.45 -4.11
C LEU A 17 8.90 6.20 -3.75
N MET A 18 9.47 5.12 -4.27
CA MET A 18 10.89 4.81 -4.10
C MET A 18 11.77 5.79 -4.87
N LYS A 19 11.42 6.11 -6.11
CA LYS A 19 12.17 7.06 -6.96
C LYS A 19 12.17 8.47 -6.36
N GLU A 20 11.05 8.90 -5.78
CA GLU A 20 10.90 10.15 -5.05
C GLU A 20 11.54 10.11 -3.64
N GLN A 21 12.15 8.99 -3.24
CA GLN A 21 12.76 8.78 -1.92
C GLN A 21 11.80 8.99 -0.74
N LEU A 22 10.49 8.87 -0.97
CA LEU A 22 9.48 8.97 0.08
C LEU A 22 9.39 7.71 0.94
N ILE A 23 9.89 6.58 0.41
CA ILE A 23 10.06 5.33 1.16
C ILE A 23 11.54 4.92 1.14
N PRO A 24 12.08 4.42 2.27
CA PRO A 24 13.50 4.10 2.37
C PRO A 24 13.89 2.73 1.78
N PHE A 25 12.95 2.01 1.17
CA PHE A 25 13.17 0.68 0.59
C PHE A 25 12.19 0.38 -0.52
N LYS A 26 12.57 -0.58 -1.37
CA LYS A 26 11.73 -1.07 -2.46
C LYS A 26 10.61 -1.96 -1.93
N LEU A 27 9.39 -1.75 -2.42
CA LEU A 27 8.24 -2.60 -2.15
C LEU A 27 7.76 -3.27 -3.43
N TYR A 28 7.31 -4.51 -3.29
CA TYR A 28 6.76 -5.30 -4.40
C TYR A 28 5.32 -5.69 -4.11
N ALA A 29 4.40 -5.22 -4.95
CA ALA A 29 3.00 -5.60 -4.91
C ALA A 29 2.86 -7.08 -5.31
N GLY A 30 2.45 -7.92 -4.36
CA GLY A 30 2.29 -9.35 -4.57
C GLY A 30 0.89 -9.71 -5.03
N GLU A 31 -0.07 -9.58 -4.12
CA GLU A 31 -1.46 -9.96 -4.32
C GLU A 31 -2.37 -8.78 -3.95
N VAL A 32 -3.40 -8.53 -4.76
CA VAL A 32 -4.44 -7.54 -4.46
C VAL A 32 -5.75 -8.28 -4.22
N VAL A 33 -6.29 -8.14 -3.02
CA VAL A 33 -7.54 -8.78 -2.60
C VAL A 33 -8.62 -7.73 -2.46
N SER A 34 -9.77 -7.93 -3.08
CA SER A 34 -10.96 -7.10 -2.82
C SER A 34 -11.65 -7.60 -1.55
N GLU A 35 -11.74 -6.76 -0.53
CA GLU A 35 -12.43 -7.06 0.74
C GLU A 35 -13.89 -6.57 0.76
N GLY A 36 -14.34 -5.92 -0.31
CA GLY A 36 -15.69 -5.37 -0.42
C GLY A 36 -15.75 -4.20 -1.38
N VAL A 37 -16.91 -3.53 -1.41
CA VAL A 37 -17.13 -2.37 -2.29
C VAL A 37 -16.14 -1.27 -1.92
N GLY A 38 -15.21 -0.97 -2.83
CA GLY A 38 -14.21 0.08 -2.63
C GLY A 38 -13.17 -0.24 -1.56
N LYS A 39 -12.96 -1.50 -1.17
CA LYS A 39 -11.92 -1.84 -0.19
C LYS A 39 -10.98 -2.90 -0.75
N TYR A 40 -9.71 -2.57 -0.82
CA TYR A 40 -8.67 -3.41 -1.39
C TYR A 40 -7.54 -3.61 -0.40
N THR A 41 -7.08 -4.84 -0.23
CA THR A 41 -5.88 -5.16 0.54
C THR A 41 -4.77 -5.57 -0.42
N ILE A 42 -3.70 -4.80 -0.43
CA ILE A 42 -2.48 -5.08 -1.18
C ILE A 42 -1.52 -5.80 -0.25
N ARG A 43 -1.19 -7.05 -0.57
CA ARG A 43 -0.15 -7.83 0.10
C ARG A 43 1.17 -7.63 -0.61
N PHE A 44 2.23 -7.38 0.16
CA PHE A 44 3.56 -7.23 -0.40
C PHE A 44 4.40 -8.48 -0.14
N HIS A 45 5.37 -8.72 -1.01
CA HIS A 45 6.41 -9.73 -0.81
C HIS A 45 7.58 -9.19 0.02
N ASP A 46 7.31 -8.36 1.03
CA ASP A 46 8.33 -7.76 1.88
C ASP A 46 8.06 -8.08 3.35
N SER A 47 9.10 -8.47 4.10
CA SER A 47 8.99 -8.84 5.51
C SER A 47 8.75 -7.63 6.43
N ARG A 48 9.08 -6.42 5.98
CA ARG A 48 8.91 -5.16 6.73
C ARG A 48 7.44 -4.72 6.70
N ILE A 49 6.80 -4.83 5.54
CA ILE A 49 5.38 -4.50 5.35
C ILE A 49 4.68 -5.68 4.68
N ARG A 50 3.91 -6.43 5.46
CA ARG A 50 3.19 -7.60 4.96
C ARG A 50 2.00 -7.24 4.05
N SER A 51 1.29 -6.17 4.39
CA SER A 51 0.16 -5.68 3.60
C SER A 51 -0.20 -4.24 3.96
N VAL A 52 -0.95 -3.59 3.05
CA VAL A 52 -1.61 -2.31 3.23
C VAL A 52 -3.05 -2.44 2.76
N THR A 53 -3.98 -1.92 3.55
CA THR A 53 -5.39 -1.81 3.19
C THR A 53 -5.65 -0.42 2.65
N VAL A 54 -6.35 -0.37 1.52
CA VAL A 54 -6.70 0.81 0.77
C VAL A 54 -8.22 0.86 0.68
N THR A 55 -8.79 1.97 1.12
CA THR A 55 -10.20 2.27 0.91
C THR A 55 -10.29 3.26 -0.24
N LEU A 56 -11.07 2.91 -1.26
CA LEU A 56 -11.34 3.67 -2.46
C LEU A 56 -12.77 4.19 -2.39
N GLU A 57 -12.91 5.46 -2.05
CA GLU A 57 -14.21 6.13 -2.03
C GLU A 57 -14.64 6.54 -3.45
N ALA A 58 -15.95 6.77 -3.64
CA ALA A 58 -16.46 7.20 -4.93
C ALA A 58 -15.83 8.54 -5.35
N GLY A 59 -15.20 8.57 -6.52
CA GLY A 59 -14.50 9.75 -7.06
C GLY A 59 -13.03 9.86 -6.66
N GLN A 60 -12.49 8.96 -5.83
CA GLN A 60 -11.06 8.90 -5.55
C GLN A 60 -10.30 8.08 -6.59
N CYS A 61 -9.06 8.48 -6.86
CA CYS A 61 -8.15 7.70 -7.67
C CYS A 61 -7.50 6.58 -6.84
N PHE A 62 -7.41 5.39 -7.42
CA PHE A 62 -6.76 4.25 -6.77
C PHE A 62 -5.30 4.55 -6.45
N LYS A 63 -4.56 5.18 -7.39
CA LYS A 63 -3.15 5.53 -7.21
C LYS A 63 -2.91 6.42 -5.98
N ASP A 64 -3.71 7.48 -5.82
CA ASP A 64 -3.60 8.40 -4.68
C ASP A 64 -3.92 7.71 -3.35
N SER A 65 -4.91 6.80 -3.38
CA SER A 65 -5.30 6.01 -2.21
C SER A 65 -4.17 5.05 -1.79
N VAL A 66 -3.54 4.37 -2.75
CA VAL A 66 -2.36 3.50 -2.53
C VAL A 66 -1.19 4.31 -2.01
N ARG A 67 -0.91 5.47 -2.60
CA ARG A 67 0.18 6.37 -2.22
C ARG A 67 0.04 6.78 -0.75
N THR A 68 -1.13 7.30 -0.39
CA THR A 68 -1.45 7.73 0.98
C THR A 68 -1.35 6.58 1.98
N ALA A 69 -1.97 5.44 1.66
CA ALA A 69 -1.99 4.29 2.57
C ALA A 69 -0.59 3.69 2.79
N THR A 70 0.23 3.65 1.76
CA THR A 70 1.62 3.15 1.84
C THR A 70 2.49 4.08 2.67
N LEU A 71 2.44 5.39 2.42
CA LEU A 71 3.17 6.37 3.21
C LEU A 71 2.74 6.37 4.68
N ALA A 72 1.44 6.30 4.96
CA ALA A 72 0.93 6.19 6.32
C ALA A 72 1.37 4.88 7.01
N ARG A 73 1.58 3.80 6.24
CA ARG A 73 2.11 2.54 6.79
C ARG A 73 3.61 2.64 7.07
N VAL A 74 4.38 3.21 6.16
CA VAL A 74 5.82 3.43 6.32
C VAL A 74 6.10 4.40 7.48
N ALA A 75 5.34 5.48 7.60
CA ALA A 75 5.44 6.43 8.72
C ALA A 75 5.15 5.75 10.07
N ARG A 76 4.23 4.78 10.13
CA ARG A 76 4.00 3.98 11.33
C ARG A 76 5.16 3.04 11.66
N MET A 77 5.96 2.64 10.68
CA MET A 77 7.18 1.86 10.91
C MET A 77 8.35 2.71 11.42
N SER A 78 8.43 3.98 11.01
CA SER A 78 9.48 4.90 11.47
C SER A 78 9.19 5.53 12.83
N GLY A 79 7.96 5.44 13.33
CA GLY A 79 7.63 5.78 14.72
C GLY A 79 8.09 4.71 15.72
N PRO A 80 8.25 5.05 17.02
CA PRO A 80 8.57 4.06 18.04
C PRO A 80 7.49 2.97 18.02
N LEU A 81 7.93 1.71 17.86
CA LEU A 81 7.08 0.53 17.99
C LEU A 81 6.42 0.57 19.37
N SER A 82 5.25 1.16 19.48
CA SER A 82 4.44 1.08 20.68
C SER A 82 3.99 -0.37 20.78
N ASN A 83 4.77 -1.11 21.55
CA ASN A 83 4.55 -2.46 22.00
C ASN A 83 3.20 -2.54 22.71
N LYS A 84 2.10 -2.69 21.94
CA LYS A 84 0.79 -2.96 22.50
C LYS A 84 0.63 -4.47 22.61
N LYS A 85 1.29 -5.03 23.64
CA LYS A 85 0.83 -6.26 24.29
C LYS A 85 -0.63 -6.02 24.71
N ARG A 86 -1.55 -6.80 24.17
CA ARG A 86 -2.78 -7.19 24.85
C ARG A 86 -3.03 -8.65 24.53
#